data_AF-A0A920EIK2-F1
#
_entry.id   AF-A0A920EIK2-F1
#
_cell.length_a   1.000
_cell.length_b   1.000
_cell.length_c   1.000
_cell.angle_alpha   90.00
_cell.angle_beta   90.00
_cell.angle_gamma   90.00
#
_symmetry.space_group_name_H-M   'P 1'
#
loop_
_entity.id
_entity.type
_entity.pdbx_description
1 polymer ?
#
loop_
_entity_poly.entity_id
_entity_poly.type
_entity_poly.pdbx_seq_one_letter_code
_entity_poly.pdbx_strand_id
1 'polypeptide(L)'
;MVTIEREKGEKYKWFLGEASLEKVANMEKKMPRNFITKDGFGITKKAKDYLKPLIIGEDFPPFKSGLPQYVKLKNILTAKKLKSDFHF
;
A
#
# COMPACT_ATOMS: atom_id res chain seq x y z
N MET A 1 13.75 -2.75 3.82
CA MET A 1 12.28 -2.57 3.63
C MET A 1 11.88 -3.28 2.36
N VAL A 2 10.80 -4.07 2.39
CA VAL A 2 10.30 -4.77 1.18
C VAL A 2 9.60 -3.77 0.25
N THR A 3 9.86 -3.85 -1.05
CA THR A 3 9.26 -3.00 -2.08
C THR A 3 8.47 -3.82 -3.09
N ILE A 4 7.52 -3.17 -3.78
CA ILE A 4 6.81 -3.74 -4.93
C ILE A 4 7.41 -3.10 -6.19
N GLU A 5 8.08 -3.91 -7.01
CA GLU A 5 8.73 -3.47 -8.23
C GLU A 5 7.93 -3.90 -9.46
N ARG A 6 7.56 -2.94 -10.31
CA ARG A 6 6.83 -3.20 -11.55
C ARG A 6 7.79 -3.69 -12.63
N GLU A 7 7.50 -4.84 -13.23
CA GLU A 7 8.23 -5.36 -14.38
C GLU A 7 8.02 -4.46 -15.61
N LYS A 8 9.07 -4.34 -16.44
CA LYS A 8 8.97 -3.61 -17.70
C LYS A 8 8.17 -4.43 -18.71
N GLY A 9 7.20 -3.78 -19.37
CA GLY A 9 6.42 -4.41 -20.44
C GLY A 9 5.00 -3.88 -20.52
N GLU A 10 4.26 -4.36 -21.53
CA GLU A 10 2.86 -4.00 -21.76
C GLU A 10 1.91 -4.63 -20.74
N LYS A 11 2.20 -5.85 -20.31
CA LYS A 11 1.43 -6.57 -19.29
C LYS A 11 1.86 -6.15 -17.89
N TYR A 12 0.91 -5.88 -17.02
CA TYR A 12 1.21 -5.55 -15.63
C TYR A 12 1.67 -6.80 -14.86
N LYS A 13 2.91 -6.75 -14.37
CA LYS A 13 3.53 -7.74 -13.51
C LYS A 13 4.38 -7.04 -12.47
N TRP A 14 4.54 -7.66 -11.31
CA TRP A 14 5.33 -7.12 -10.21
C TRP A 14 6.06 -8.22 -9.47
N PHE A 15 7.12 -7.86 -8.76
CA PHE A 15 7.89 -8.73 -7.89
C PHE A 15 8.31 -8.00 -6.61
N LEU A 16 8.77 -8.76 -5.62
CA LEU A 16 9.25 -8.20 -4.36
C LEU A 16 10.72 -7.78 -4.51
N GLY A 17 11.01 -6.55 -4.11
CA GLY A 17 12.36 -6.00 -4.02
C GLY A 17 12.75 -5.63 -2.60
N GLU A 18 13.94 -5.07 -2.46
CA GLU A 18 14.47 -4.57 -1.18
C GLU A 18 15.04 -3.17 -1.33
N ALA A 19 14.70 -2.29 -0.38
CA ALA A 19 15.31 -0.97 -0.25
C ALA A 19 15.91 -0.77 1.16
N SER A 20 17.09 -0.17 1.21
CA SER A 20 17.73 0.29 2.46
C SER A 20 16.90 1.39 3.12
N LEU A 21 16.77 1.34 4.46
CA LEU A 21 15.99 2.31 5.24
C LEU A 21 16.50 3.74 5.08
N GLU A 22 17.81 3.93 4.98
CA GLU A 22 18.44 5.24 4.78
C GLU A 22 17.96 5.93 3.50
N LYS A 23 17.69 5.13 2.44
CA LYS A 23 17.21 5.63 1.16
C LYS A 23 15.71 5.96 1.16
N VAL A 24 14.96 5.51 2.16
CA VAL A 24 13.50 5.71 2.24
C VAL A 24 13.14 6.78 3.27
N ALA A 25 13.91 6.90 4.36
CA ALA A 25 13.53 7.68 5.54
C ALA A 25 13.11 9.14 5.26
N ASN A 26 13.71 9.79 4.25
CA ASN A 26 13.41 11.18 3.89
C ASN A 26 12.86 11.34 2.46
N MET A 27 12.40 10.27 1.84
CA MET A 27 11.92 10.28 0.45
C MET A 27 10.41 10.03 0.38
N GLU A 28 9.72 10.90 -0.37
CA GLU A 28 8.28 10.76 -0.64
C GLU A 28 8.00 10.56 -2.12
N LYS A 29 7.02 9.70 -2.44
CA LYS A 29 6.52 9.56 -3.81
C LYS A 29 5.47 10.61 -4.10
N LYS A 30 5.91 11.80 -4.53
CA LYS A 30 5.00 12.87 -4.95
C LYS A 30 4.22 12.51 -6.21
N MET A 31 3.00 13.05 -6.30
CA MET A 31 2.15 12.91 -7.47
C MET A 31 2.81 13.56 -8.70
N PRO A 32 3.09 12.82 -9.79
CA PRO A 32 3.70 13.42 -10.98
C PRO A 32 2.79 14.47 -11.60
N ARG A 33 3.31 15.66 -11.92
CA ARG A 33 2.50 16.74 -12.55
C ARG A 33 1.85 16.30 -13.86
N ASN A 34 2.51 15.44 -14.63
CA ASN A 34 2.03 14.93 -15.91
C ASN A 34 0.89 13.91 -15.79
N PHE A 35 0.49 13.52 -14.57
CA PHE A 35 -0.69 12.71 -14.32
C PHE A 35 -1.96 13.56 -14.18
N ILE A 36 -1.82 14.87 -13.98
CA ILE A 36 -2.94 15.80 -13.82
C ILE A 36 -3.15 16.53 -15.14
N THR A 37 -4.41 16.70 -15.56
CA THR A 37 -4.77 17.47 -16.77
C THR A 37 -4.34 18.94 -16.66
N LYS A 38 -4.34 19.64 -17.79
CA LYS A 38 -3.90 21.04 -17.86
C LYS A 38 -4.77 21.97 -17.00
N ASP A 39 -6.08 21.73 -17.01
CA ASP A 39 -7.08 22.44 -16.21
C ASP A 39 -7.02 22.10 -14.71
N GLY A 40 -6.31 21.04 -14.32
CA GLY A 40 -6.13 20.64 -12.92
C GLY A 40 -7.24 19.76 -12.34
N PHE A 41 -8.32 19.51 -13.06
CA PHE A 41 -9.51 18.84 -12.52
C PHE A 41 -9.66 17.36 -12.91
N GLY A 42 -8.68 16.80 -13.63
CA GLY A 42 -8.72 15.43 -14.12
C GLY A 42 -7.37 14.73 -14.14
N ILE A 43 -7.42 13.45 -14.52
CA ILE A 43 -6.23 12.61 -14.70
C ILE A 43 -5.93 12.35 -16.17
N THR A 44 -4.65 12.34 -16.51
CA THR A 44 -4.19 12.05 -17.87
C THR A 44 -4.20 10.56 -18.17
N LYS A 45 -4.02 10.19 -19.45
CA LYS A 45 -3.82 8.80 -19.86
C LYS A 45 -2.65 8.14 -19.13
N LYS A 46 -1.55 8.86 -18.90
CA LYS A 46 -0.38 8.35 -18.15
C LYS A 46 -0.75 7.96 -16.72
N ALA A 47 -1.60 8.76 -16.06
CA ALA A 47 -2.13 8.40 -14.75
C ALA A 47 -3.00 7.14 -14.83
N LYS A 48 -3.91 7.06 -15.80
CA LYS A 48 -4.77 5.88 -15.97
C LYS A 48 -3.95 4.60 -16.22
N ASP A 49 -2.93 4.67 -17.06
CA ASP A 49 -2.04 3.54 -17.38
C ASP A 49 -1.21 3.08 -16.16
N TYR A 50 -0.93 4.00 -15.23
CA TYR A 50 -0.24 3.68 -13.97
C TYR A 50 -1.19 3.13 -12.90
N LEU A 51 -2.34 3.76 -12.70
CA LEU A 51 -3.26 3.49 -11.58
C LEU A 51 -4.21 2.31 -11.86
N LYS A 52 -4.71 2.18 -13.10
CA LYS A 52 -5.71 1.16 -13.46
C LYS A 52 -5.27 -0.26 -13.08
N PRO A 53 -4.01 -0.70 -13.34
CA PRO A 53 -3.58 -2.04 -12.96
C PRO A 53 -3.55 -2.30 -11.45
N LEU A 54 -3.48 -1.26 -10.62
CA LEU A 54 -3.37 -1.38 -9.16
C LEU A 54 -4.70 -1.77 -8.50
N ILE A 55 -5.82 -1.62 -9.21
CA ILE A 55 -7.18 -1.90 -8.72
C ILE A 55 -7.83 -3.09 -9.46
N ILE A 56 -7.06 -3.81 -10.27
CA ILE A 56 -7.59 -4.97 -11.00
C ILE A 56 -7.70 -6.16 -10.06
N GLY A 57 -8.86 -6.81 -10.10
CA GLY A 57 -9.17 -8.00 -9.29
C GLY A 57 -10.17 -7.67 -8.19
N GLU A 58 -10.97 -8.67 -7.85
CA GLU A 58 -11.90 -8.60 -6.72
C GLU A 58 -11.53 -9.74 -5.78
N ASP A 59 -11.37 -9.43 -4.49
CA ASP A 59 -11.05 -10.38 -3.43
C ASP A 59 -12.08 -10.22 -2.32
N PHE A 60 -13.18 -10.97 -2.41
CA PHE A 60 -14.27 -10.88 -1.46
C PHE A 60 -13.96 -11.67 -0.19
N PRO A 61 -14.24 -11.13 1.02
CA PRO A 61 -14.04 -11.85 2.26
C PRO A 61 -15.02 -13.04 2.38
N PRO A 62 -14.76 -14.02 3.26
CA PRO A 62 -15.76 -15.03 3.59
C PRO A 62 -17.01 -14.40 4.22
N PHE A 63 -18.19 -14.93 3.92
CA PHE A 63 -19.48 -14.46 4.44
C PHE A 63 -20.10 -15.47 5.40
N LYS A 64 -20.77 -14.98 6.45
CA LYS A 64 -21.57 -15.77 7.38
C LYS A 64 -22.89 -15.05 7.65
N SER A 65 -24.01 -15.74 7.43
CA SER A 65 -25.37 -15.18 7.61
C SER A 65 -25.60 -13.86 6.87
N GLY A 66 -25.06 -13.74 5.65
CA GLY A 66 -25.21 -12.54 4.81
C GLY A 66 -24.26 -11.38 5.15
N LEU A 67 -23.37 -11.53 6.13
CA LEU A 67 -22.42 -10.48 6.54
C LEU A 67 -20.96 -10.93 6.32
N PRO A 68 -20.03 -10.02 5.95
CA PRO A 68 -18.60 -10.31 5.92
C PRO A 68 -18.08 -10.77 7.28
N GLN A 69 -17.33 -11.86 7.28
CA GLN A 69 -16.76 -12.45 8.49
C GLN A 69 -15.36 -11.87 8.74
N TYR A 70 -15.29 -10.72 9.41
CA TYR A 70 -14.02 -10.13 9.84
C TYR A 70 -13.49 -10.78 11.13
N VAL A 71 -12.16 -10.91 11.24
CA VAL A 71 -11.50 -11.49 12.41
C VAL A 71 -11.39 -10.47 13.55
N LYS A 72 -11.66 -10.90 14.78
CA LYS A 72 -11.37 -10.13 16.00
C LYS A 72 -10.25 -10.81 16.77
N LEU A 73 -9.12 -10.14 16.90
CA LEU A 73 -7.97 -10.65 17.64
C LEU A 73 -8.21 -10.53 19.16
N LYS A 74 -7.65 -11.47 19.92
CA LYS A 74 -7.73 -11.45 21.40
C LYS A 74 -6.85 -10.35 22.02
N ASN A 75 -5.80 -9.91 21.32
CA ASN A 75 -4.86 -8.87 21.76
C ASN A 75 -4.35 -9.08 23.20
N ILE A 76 -4.00 -10.32 23.53
CA ILE A 76 -3.50 -10.67 24.87
C ILE A 76 -2.12 -10.01 25.05
N LEU A 77 -1.99 -9.22 26.11
CA LEU A 77 -0.74 -8.54 26.43
C LEU A 77 0.33 -9.56 26.87
N THR A 78 1.55 -9.32 26.44
CA THR A 78 2.71 -10.04 26.96
C THR A 78 3.11 -9.49 28.33
N ALA A 79 3.78 -10.32 29.13
CA ALA A 79 4.25 -9.90 30.45
C ALA A 79 5.25 -8.73 30.32
N LYS A 80 5.07 -7.69 31.16
CA LYS A 80 5.96 -6.52 31.22
C LYS A 80 7.35 -6.96 31.68
N LYS A 81 8.39 -6.53 30.97
CA LYS A 81 9.81 -6.81 31.33
C LYS A 81 10.49 -5.66 32.08
N LEU A 82 10.05 -4.43 31.85
CA LEU A 82 10.63 -3.24 32.46
C LEU A 82 9.83 -2.82 33.70
N LYS A 83 10.51 -2.31 34.72
CA LYS A 83 9.86 -1.86 35.97
C LYS A 83 9.19 -0.50 35.81
N SER A 84 9.84 0.42 35.10
CA SER A 84 9.34 1.77 34.85
C SER A 84 8.29 1.79 33.75
N ASP A 85 7.43 2.80 33.78
CA ASP A 85 6.57 3.13 32.65
C ASP A 85 7.38 3.93 31.61
N PHE A 86 6.98 3.82 30.34
CA PHE A 86 7.60 4.56 29.25
C PHE A 86 7.05 5.99 29.27
N HIS A 87 7.92 6.97 29.51
CA HIS A 87 7.60 8.40 29.45
C HIS A 87 8.21 8.98 28.17
N PHE A 88 7.39 9.64 27.35
CA PHE A 88 7.82 10.36 26.13
C PHE A 88 8.46 11.70 26.46
#